data_AF-A0A0C3QGM7-F1
#
_entry.id   AF-A0A0C3QGM7-F1
#
_cell.length_a   1.000
_cell.length_b   1.000
_cell.length_c   1.000
_cell.angle_alpha   90.00
_cell.angle_beta   90.00
_cell.angle_gamma   90.00
#
_symmetry.space_group_name_H-M   'P 1'
#
loop_
_entity.id
_entity.type
_entity.pdbx_description
1 polymer ?
#
loop_
_entity_poly.entity_id
_entity_poly.type
_entity_poly.pdbx_seq_one_letter_code
_entity_poly.pdbx_strand_id
1 'polypeptide(L)'
;FWNRYDKLADGHDQRLIKNLNDNLDVLLIFAGLFSAVNTSFLQMTTPSLSPDPSAETNYLLRLLITKLDNTTFPSAPEPPSQSKVLISVRTNCLLYSSLCCSILAAVGAMLAKEWLQSFERGGQVGPLQDQVLRRQHKFNGVRQWQLEPMTRLLPTLLLISVVLFFFGLIEFL
;
A
#
# COMPACT_ATOMS: atom_id res chain seq x y z
N PHE A 1 24.19 41.12 8.93
CA PHE A 1 22.75 40.80 8.78
C PHE A 1 22.54 39.47 8.07
N TRP A 2 23.09 39.29 6.86
CA TRP A 2 23.03 38.03 6.10
C TRP A 2 23.49 36.77 6.86
N ASN A 3 24.63 36.82 7.52
CA ASN A 3 25.18 35.66 8.26
C ASN A 3 24.32 35.25 9.49
N ARG A 4 23.48 36.16 10.02
CA ARG A 4 22.48 35.78 11.05
C ARG A 4 21.22 35.18 10.42
N TYR A 5 20.81 35.66 9.26
CA TYR A 5 19.64 35.15 8.54
C TYR A 5 19.88 33.72 8.03
N ASP A 6 21.08 33.43 7.49
CA ASP A 6 21.45 32.08 7.05
C ASP A 6 21.48 31.09 8.23
N LYS A 7 22.08 31.47 9.37
CA LYS A 7 22.08 30.62 10.58
C LYS A 7 20.67 30.31 11.10
N LEU A 8 19.76 31.27 11.03
CA LEU A 8 18.37 31.10 11.47
C LEU A 8 17.56 30.24 10.48
N ALA A 9 17.81 30.39 9.19
CA ALA A 9 17.19 29.58 8.14
C ALA A 9 17.67 28.13 8.18
N ASP A 10 18.98 27.90 8.32
CA ASP A 10 19.56 26.55 8.41
C ASP A 10 19.02 25.79 9.64
N GLY A 11 18.90 26.47 10.79
CA GLY A 11 18.35 25.85 12.00
C GLY A 11 16.84 25.57 11.94
N HIS A 12 16.09 26.24 11.06
CA HIS A 12 14.67 25.96 10.82
C HIS A 12 14.52 24.79 9.84
N ASP A 13 15.27 24.82 8.73
CA ASP A 13 15.30 23.76 7.72
C ASP A 13 15.71 22.42 8.34
N GLN A 14 16.77 22.39 9.17
CA GLN A 14 17.25 21.15 9.79
C GLN A 14 16.23 20.54 10.75
N ARG A 15 15.45 21.36 11.47
CA ARG A 15 14.38 20.88 12.35
C ARG A 15 13.20 20.33 11.56
N LEU A 16 12.83 20.99 10.47
CA LEU A 16 11.75 20.54 9.59
C LEU A 16 12.13 19.22 8.89
N ILE A 17 13.36 19.12 8.40
CA ILE A 17 13.95 17.91 7.82
C ILE A 17 13.90 16.75 8.82
N LYS A 18 14.39 16.96 10.04
CA LYS A 18 14.37 15.93 11.08
C LYS A 18 12.95 15.43 11.38
N ASN A 19 12.00 16.34 11.55
CA ASN A 19 10.61 15.99 11.81
C ASN A 19 9.98 15.21 10.64
N LEU A 20 10.24 15.60 9.40
CA LEU A 20 9.81 14.84 8.23
C LEU A 20 10.38 13.42 8.22
N ASN A 21 11.68 13.26 8.51
CA ASN A 21 12.33 11.95 8.56
C ASN A 21 11.66 11.03 9.59
N ASP A 22 11.46 11.54 10.81
CA ASP A 22 10.85 10.80 11.90
C ASP A 22 9.41 10.35 11.52
N ASN A 23 8.61 11.22 10.89
CA ASN A 23 7.27 10.86 10.43
C ASN A 23 7.28 9.82 9.30
N LEU A 24 8.20 9.93 8.34
CA LEU A 24 8.34 8.97 7.24
C LEU A 24 8.72 7.59 7.76
N ASP A 25 9.57 7.51 8.79
CA ASP A 25 9.96 6.25 9.42
C ASP A 25 8.79 5.56 10.12
N VAL A 26 7.97 6.32 10.85
CA VAL A 26 6.73 5.81 11.45
C VAL A 26 5.79 5.28 10.37
N LEU A 27 5.62 6.03 9.28
CA LEU A 27 4.75 5.63 8.17
C LEU A 27 5.24 4.34 7.49
N LEU A 28 6.55 4.20 7.30
CA LEU A 28 7.17 3.03 6.68
C LEU A 28 6.98 1.77 7.54
N ILE A 29 7.19 1.89 8.85
CA ILE A 29 6.95 0.82 9.82
C ILE A 29 5.47 0.40 9.78
N PHE A 30 4.56 1.37 9.80
CA PHE A 30 3.13 1.10 9.73
C PHE A 30 2.73 0.41 8.42
N ALA A 31 3.23 0.90 7.27
CA ALA A 31 2.97 0.29 5.96
C ALA A 31 3.48 -1.15 5.87
N GLY A 32 4.65 -1.44 6.45
CA GLY A 32 5.22 -2.78 6.50
C GLY A 32 4.38 -3.73 7.36
N LEU A 33 4.01 -3.31 8.57
CA LEU A 33 3.15 -4.09 9.46
C LEU A 33 1.78 -4.34 8.86
N PHE A 34 1.16 -3.30 8.28
CA PHE A 34 -0.12 -3.42 7.60
C PHE A 34 -0.06 -4.37 6.40
N SER A 35 1.00 -4.29 5.58
CA SER A 35 1.23 -5.21 4.46
C SER A 35 1.34 -6.67 4.93
N ALA A 36 2.03 -6.92 6.04
CA ALA A 36 2.15 -8.26 6.61
C ALA A 36 0.78 -8.82 7.04
N VAL A 37 0.00 -8.04 7.80
CA VAL A 37 -1.35 -8.43 8.23
C VAL A 37 -2.26 -8.68 7.01
N ASN A 38 -2.24 -7.78 6.03
CA ASN A 38 -3.04 -7.88 4.81
C ASN A 38 -2.65 -9.12 3.98
N THR A 39 -1.35 -9.42 3.88
CA THR A 39 -0.86 -10.65 3.21
C THR A 39 -1.34 -11.92 3.91
N SER A 40 -1.36 -11.95 5.25
CA SER A 40 -1.92 -13.07 6.00
C SER A 40 -3.41 -13.26 5.72
N PHE A 41 -4.19 -12.17 5.70
CA PHE A 41 -5.61 -12.23 5.32
C PHE A 41 -5.80 -12.69 3.88
N LEU A 42 -4.99 -12.20 2.95
CA LEU A 42 -5.02 -12.60 1.55
C LEU A 42 -4.78 -14.11 1.38
N GLN A 43 -3.87 -14.67 2.16
CA GLN A 43 -3.64 -16.12 2.17
C GLN A 43 -4.86 -16.88 2.71
N MET A 44 -5.61 -16.32 3.66
CA MET A 44 -6.86 -16.90 4.15
C MET A 44 -8.02 -16.77 3.14
N THR A 45 -8.07 -15.70 2.34
CA THR A 45 -9.14 -15.50 1.34
C THR A 45 -8.91 -16.23 0.03
N THR A 46 -7.64 -16.45 -0.37
CA THR A 46 -7.26 -17.16 -1.61
C THR A 46 -7.91 -18.55 -1.78
N PRO A 47 -7.95 -19.44 -0.77
CA PRO A 47 -8.62 -20.74 -0.91
C PRO A 47 -10.14 -20.62 -1.10
N SER A 48 -10.76 -19.46 -0.78
CA SER A 48 -12.19 -19.24 -1.05
C SER A 48 -12.50 -18.94 -2.54
N LEU A 49 -11.48 -18.78 -3.41
CA LEU A 49 -11.68 -18.58 -4.85
C LEU A 49 -11.50 -19.85 -5.68
N SER A 50 -10.68 -20.80 -5.22
CA SER A 50 -10.58 -22.09 -5.88
C SER A 50 -11.58 -23.02 -5.23
N PRO A 51 -12.58 -23.57 -5.95
CA PRO A 51 -13.33 -24.69 -5.40
C PRO A 51 -12.32 -25.75 -4.97
N ASP A 52 -12.39 -26.17 -3.71
CA ASP A 52 -11.54 -27.24 -3.22
C ASP A 52 -11.66 -28.41 -4.21
N PRO A 53 -10.55 -28.97 -4.70
CA PRO A 53 -10.62 -30.12 -5.61
C PRO A 53 -11.36 -31.29 -4.94
N SER A 54 -11.34 -31.38 -3.61
CA SER A 54 -12.16 -32.31 -2.84
C SER A 54 -13.66 -31.99 -2.89
N ALA A 55 -14.08 -30.72 -2.92
CA ALA A 55 -15.47 -30.32 -3.09
C ALA A 55 -15.98 -30.60 -4.50
N GLU A 56 -15.16 -30.37 -5.53
CA GLU A 56 -15.50 -30.74 -6.91
C GLU A 56 -15.56 -32.27 -7.09
N THR A 57 -14.61 -33.00 -6.49
CA THR A 57 -14.62 -34.47 -6.51
C THR A 57 -15.84 -35.03 -5.76
N ASN A 58 -16.21 -34.44 -4.60
CA ASN A 58 -17.41 -34.81 -3.86
C ASN A 58 -18.70 -34.46 -4.63
N TYR A 59 -18.72 -33.34 -5.36
CA TYR A 59 -19.83 -32.97 -6.23
C TYR A 59 -19.98 -33.98 -7.38
N LEU A 60 -18.88 -34.33 -8.05
CA LEU A 60 -18.87 -35.35 -9.11
C LEU A 60 -19.25 -36.73 -8.57
N LEU A 61 -18.77 -37.12 -7.39
CA LEU A 61 -19.15 -38.37 -6.71
C LEU A 61 -20.64 -38.41 -6.36
N ARG A 62 -21.19 -37.32 -5.81
CA ARG A 62 -22.63 -37.21 -5.56
C ARG A 62 -23.42 -37.32 -6.85
N LEU A 63 -23.00 -36.64 -7.92
CA LEU A 63 -23.64 -36.75 -9.24
C LEU A 63 -23.63 -38.20 -9.76
N LEU A 64 -22.51 -38.91 -9.59
CA LEU A 64 -22.33 -40.28 -10.06
C LEU A 64 -23.18 -41.28 -9.26
N ILE A 65 -23.24 -41.15 -7.93
CA ILE A 65 -24.11 -41.97 -7.06
C ILE A 65 -25.59 -41.73 -7.39
N THR A 66 -25.99 -40.46 -7.58
CA THR A 66 -27.39 -40.11 -7.92
C THR A 66 -27.80 -40.63 -9.31
N LYS A 67 -26.84 -40.78 -10.24
CA LYS A 67 -27.08 -41.38 -11.57
C LYS A 67 -27.16 -42.90 -11.53
N LEU A 68 -26.49 -43.57 -10.60
CA LEU A 68 -26.56 -45.03 -10.46
C LEU A 68 -27.86 -45.48 -9.79
N ASP A 69 -28.46 -44.68 -8.90
CA ASP A 69 -29.59 -45.13 -8.08
C ASP A 69 -30.96 -45.11 -8.78
N ASN A 70 -31.07 -44.60 -10.02
CA ASN A 70 -32.28 -44.60 -10.86
C ASN A 70 -33.62 -44.20 -10.18
N THR A 71 -33.56 -43.49 -9.06
CA THR A 71 -34.72 -42.88 -8.42
C THR A 71 -34.80 -41.43 -8.86
N THR A 72 -35.83 -41.13 -9.64
CA THR A 72 -36.43 -39.82 -9.94
C THR A 72 -35.60 -38.61 -9.48
N PHE A 73 -34.99 -37.91 -10.45
CA PHE A 73 -34.29 -36.63 -10.29
C PHE A 73 -34.73 -35.81 -9.06
N PRO A 74 -33.99 -35.83 -7.93
CA PRO A 74 -33.98 -34.67 -7.07
C PRO A 74 -33.22 -33.58 -7.83
N SER A 75 -33.75 -32.36 -7.82
CA SER A 75 -33.19 -31.19 -8.50
C SER A 75 -31.67 -31.17 -8.43
N ALA A 76 -31.02 -30.98 -9.59
CA ALA A 76 -29.57 -30.83 -9.69
C ALA A 76 -29.07 -29.89 -8.58
N PRO A 77 -27.95 -30.20 -7.88
CA PRO A 77 -27.42 -29.28 -6.90
C PRO A 77 -27.16 -27.96 -7.62
N GLU A 78 -27.78 -26.90 -7.13
CA GLU A 78 -27.66 -25.57 -7.71
C GLU A 78 -26.17 -25.26 -7.91
N PRO A 79 -25.73 -24.83 -9.11
CA PRO A 79 -24.35 -24.40 -9.29
C PRO A 79 -24.01 -23.37 -8.20
N PRO A 80 -22.76 -23.30 -7.73
CA PRO A 80 -22.39 -22.31 -6.71
C PRO A 80 -22.90 -20.96 -7.18
N SER A 81 -23.87 -20.43 -6.44
CA SER A 81 -24.64 -19.24 -6.84
C SER A 81 -23.67 -18.17 -7.32
N GLN A 82 -23.84 -17.66 -8.55
CA GLN A 82 -22.94 -16.67 -9.17
C GLN A 82 -22.63 -15.49 -8.23
N SER A 83 -23.57 -15.15 -7.35
CA SER A 83 -23.42 -14.18 -6.26
C SER A 83 -22.24 -14.48 -5.31
N LYS A 84 -22.03 -15.73 -4.88
CA LYS A 84 -20.92 -16.11 -4.00
C LYS A 84 -19.55 -15.97 -4.67
N VAL A 85 -19.48 -16.29 -5.97
CA VAL A 85 -18.24 -16.11 -6.76
C VAL A 85 -17.91 -14.62 -6.93
N LEU A 86 -18.92 -13.79 -7.21
CA LEU A 86 -18.76 -12.34 -7.36
C LEU A 86 -18.28 -11.66 -6.06
N ILE A 87 -18.79 -12.07 -4.90
CA ILE A 87 -18.38 -11.55 -3.59
C ILE A 87 -16.92 -11.94 -3.30
N SER A 88 -16.54 -13.22 -3.48
CA SER A 88 -15.15 -13.67 -3.30
C SER A 88 -14.16 -12.93 -4.20
N VAL A 89 -14.50 -12.72 -5.48
CA VAL A 89 -13.66 -11.97 -6.41
C VAL A 89 -13.52 -10.51 -5.98
N ARG A 90 -14.63 -9.85 -5.59
CA ARG A 90 -14.64 -8.46 -5.15
C ARG A 90 -13.82 -8.24 -3.89
N THR A 91 -13.95 -9.12 -2.90
CA THR A 91 -13.18 -9.10 -1.65
C THR A 91 -11.68 -9.21 -1.93
N ASN A 92 -11.27 -10.11 -2.83
CA ASN A 92 -9.86 -10.24 -3.17
C ASN A 92 -9.34 -9.03 -3.95
N CYS A 93 -10.10 -8.48 -4.90
CA CYS A 93 -9.73 -7.22 -5.56
C CYS A 93 -9.58 -6.05 -4.57
N LEU A 94 -10.44 -5.96 -3.56
CA LEU A 94 -10.35 -4.95 -2.49
C LEU A 94 -9.10 -5.17 -1.61
N LEU A 95 -8.78 -6.42 -1.27
CA LEU A 95 -7.57 -6.75 -0.51
C LEU A 95 -6.29 -6.47 -1.31
N TYR A 96 -6.21 -6.88 -2.57
CA TYR A 96 -5.08 -6.55 -3.45
C TYR A 96 -4.90 -5.05 -3.67
N SER A 97 -6.00 -4.31 -3.88
CA SER A 97 -5.92 -2.86 -4.08
C SER A 97 -5.48 -2.13 -2.81
N SER A 98 -5.95 -2.55 -1.63
CA SER A 98 -5.45 -2.02 -0.36
C SER A 98 -3.95 -2.28 -0.20
N LEU A 99 -3.46 -3.47 -0.54
CA LEU A 99 -2.04 -3.82 -0.46
C LEU A 99 -1.18 -2.98 -1.42
N CYS A 100 -1.61 -2.86 -2.68
CA CYS A 100 -0.94 -1.99 -3.66
C CYS A 100 -0.86 -0.53 -3.20
N CYS A 101 -1.95 -0.01 -2.62
CA CYS A 101 -2.01 1.35 -2.08
C CYS A 101 -1.01 1.53 -0.91
N SER A 102 -0.90 0.55 -0.01
CA SER A 102 0.10 0.57 1.08
C SER A 102 1.53 0.54 0.55
N ILE A 103 1.82 -0.27 -0.47
CA ILE A 103 3.15 -0.33 -1.09
C ILE A 103 3.50 0.99 -1.77
N LEU A 104 2.57 1.59 -2.51
CA LEU A 104 2.78 2.91 -3.12
C LEU A 104 3.09 3.98 -2.07
N ALA A 105 2.40 3.96 -0.93
CA ALA A 105 2.72 4.83 0.21
C ALA A 105 4.14 4.59 0.74
N ALA A 106 4.55 3.32 0.90
CA ALA A 106 5.89 2.96 1.36
C ALA A 106 7.00 3.39 0.39
N VAL A 107 6.82 3.16 -0.91
CA VAL A 107 7.77 3.61 -1.95
C VAL A 107 7.88 5.13 -1.95
N GLY A 108 6.74 5.83 -1.84
CA GLY A 108 6.73 7.28 -1.69
C GLY A 108 7.50 7.75 -0.45
N ALA A 109 7.38 7.02 0.67
CA ALA A 109 8.12 7.34 1.90
C ALA A 109 9.63 7.13 1.74
N MET A 110 10.04 6.04 1.10
CA MET A 110 11.45 5.80 0.79
C MET A 110 12.04 6.88 -0.12
N LEU A 111 11.34 7.26 -1.19
CA LEU A 111 11.80 8.32 -2.10
C LEU A 111 11.94 9.67 -1.38
N ALA A 112 10.99 10.01 -0.51
CA ALA A 112 11.08 11.22 0.31
C ALA A 112 12.29 11.18 1.27
N LYS A 113 12.60 10.01 1.84
CA LYS A 113 13.76 9.81 2.72
C LYS A 113 15.09 9.88 1.97
N GLU A 114 15.19 9.24 0.81
CA GLU A 114 16.38 9.32 -0.05
C GLU A 114 16.67 10.76 -0.49
N TRP A 115 15.62 11.49 -0.85
CA TRP A 115 15.72 12.91 -1.16
C TRP A 115 16.27 13.68 0.04
N LEU A 116 15.69 13.50 1.22
CA LEU A 116 16.11 14.19 2.44
C LEU A 116 17.59 13.96 2.78
N GLN A 117 18.06 12.73 2.63
CA GLN A 117 19.47 12.38 2.83
C GLN A 117 20.39 13.02 1.78
N SER A 118 19.92 13.17 0.54
CA SER A 118 20.65 13.90 -0.51
C SER A 118 20.89 15.37 -0.13
N PHE A 119 19.90 16.02 0.51
CA PHE A 119 20.05 17.39 1.02
C PHE A 119 21.08 17.49 2.14
N GLU A 120 21.10 16.54 3.06
CA GLU A 120 22.09 16.52 4.16
C GLU A 120 23.51 16.25 3.64
N ARG A 121 23.69 15.36 2.66
CA ARG A 121 25.00 15.05 2.06
C ARG A 121 25.57 16.24 1.26
N GLY A 122 24.72 17.02 0.60
CA GLY A 122 25.12 18.28 -0.07
C GLY A 122 25.54 19.41 0.89
N GLY A 123 25.38 19.20 2.20
CA GLY A 123 25.68 20.16 3.27
C GLY A 123 27.16 20.31 3.61
N GLN A 124 28.01 19.29 3.37
CA GLN A 124 29.25 19.15 4.15
C GLN A 124 30.56 19.74 3.58
N VAL A 125 30.75 20.03 2.29
CA VAL A 125 32.06 20.56 1.83
C VAL A 125 31.93 21.42 0.57
N GLY A 126 32.35 22.70 0.61
CA GLY A 126 32.73 23.42 -0.62
C GLY A 126 32.63 24.97 -0.62
N PRO A 127 33.40 25.68 -1.48
CA PRO A 127 33.58 27.14 -1.50
C PRO A 127 32.37 27.89 -2.08
N LEU A 128 32.40 29.24 -2.04
CA LEU A 128 31.32 30.19 -2.42
C LEU A 128 30.54 29.89 -3.74
N GLN A 129 31.12 29.15 -4.70
CA GLN A 129 30.44 28.71 -5.93
C GLN A 129 29.34 27.67 -5.67
N ASP A 130 29.48 26.84 -4.63
CA ASP A 130 28.49 25.82 -4.28
C ASP A 130 27.22 26.41 -3.68
N GLN A 131 27.26 27.64 -3.16
CA GLN A 131 26.06 28.34 -2.67
C GLN A 131 25.09 28.72 -3.81
N VAL A 132 25.61 29.03 -4.99
CA VAL A 132 24.80 29.39 -6.17
C VAL A 132 24.20 28.12 -6.79
N LEU A 133 24.99 27.05 -6.92
CA LEU A 133 24.50 25.73 -7.32
C LEU A 133 23.49 25.13 -6.32
N ARG A 134 23.67 25.38 -5.01
CA ARG A 134 22.70 25.03 -3.94
C ARG A 134 21.35 25.72 -4.14
N ARG A 135 21.34 27.02 -4.48
CA ARG A 135 20.09 27.74 -4.78
C ARG A 135 19.42 27.17 -6.03
N GLN A 136 20.20 26.85 -7.06
CA GLN A 136 19.68 26.29 -8.29
C GLN A 136 19.15 24.87 -8.09
N HIS A 137 19.81 24.02 -7.30
CA HIS A 137 19.33 22.68 -6.96
C HIS A 137 18.14 22.70 -5.99
N LYS A 138 18.08 23.61 -5.00
CA LYS A 138 16.87 23.83 -4.18
C LYS A 138 15.69 24.26 -5.05
N PHE A 139 15.90 25.20 -5.97
CA PHE A 139 14.83 25.71 -6.83
C PHE A 139 14.42 24.70 -7.91
N ASN A 140 15.36 23.95 -8.48
CA ASN A 140 15.07 22.92 -9.48
C ASN A 140 14.50 21.65 -8.81
N GLY A 141 14.92 21.31 -7.59
CA GLY A 141 14.35 20.22 -6.79
C GLY A 141 12.92 20.48 -6.35
N VAL A 142 12.61 21.70 -5.86
CA VAL A 142 11.24 22.10 -5.48
C VAL A 142 10.31 22.25 -6.69
N ARG A 143 10.86 22.60 -7.87
CA ARG A 143 10.07 22.83 -9.09
C ARG A 143 9.95 21.58 -9.99
N GLN A 144 10.90 20.65 -9.95
CA GLN A 144 10.81 19.37 -10.69
C GLN A 144 10.10 18.28 -9.89
N TRP A 145 10.22 18.26 -8.57
CA TRP A 145 9.57 17.22 -7.78
C TRP A 145 8.29 17.79 -7.16
N GLN A 146 7.17 17.23 -7.58
CA GLN A 146 5.87 17.32 -6.91
C GLN A 146 5.90 16.68 -5.50
N LEU A 147 6.91 16.96 -4.69
CA LEU A 147 7.10 16.42 -3.35
C LEU A 147 6.12 17.00 -2.34
N GLU A 148 5.71 18.25 -2.52
CA GLU A 148 4.70 18.88 -1.67
C GLU A 148 3.35 18.13 -1.72
N PRO A 149 2.81 17.76 -2.90
CA PRO A 149 1.66 16.89 -2.95
C PRO A 149 2.00 15.46 -2.56
N MET A 150 3.18 14.90 -2.92
CA MET A 150 3.55 13.53 -2.57
C MET A 150 3.59 13.30 -1.05
N THR A 151 4.31 14.12 -0.29
CA THR A 151 4.42 14.00 1.18
C THR A 151 3.09 14.20 1.90
N ARG A 152 2.18 15.04 1.34
CA ARG A 152 0.79 15.14 1.82
C ARG A 152 -0.05 13.92 1.43
N LEU A 153 0.20 13.32 0.27
CA LEU A 153 -0.54 12.17 -0.24
C LEU A 153 -0.17 10.86 0.47
N LEU A 154 1.09 10.68 0.90
CA LEU A 154 1.58 9.48 1.57
C LEU A 154 0.67 8.99 2.72
N PRO A 155 0.39 9.79 3.77
CA PRO A 155 -0.47 9.37 4.87
C PRO A 155 -1.92 9.16 4.40
N THR A 156 -2.39 9.92 3.41
CA THR A 156 -3.75 9.74 2.87
C THR A 156 -3.91 8.44 2.09
N LEU A 157 -2.91 8.04 1.30
CA LEU A 157 -2.89 6.75 0.60
C LEU A 157 -2.95 5.61 1.61
N LEU A 158 -2.16 5.70 2.68
CA LEU A 158 -2.15 4.68 3.71
C LEU A 158 -3.50 4.61 4.45
N LEU A 159 -4.12 5.76 4.75
CA LEU A 159 -5.47 5.78 5.33
C LEU A 159 -6.52 5.16 4.39
N ILE A 160 -6.47 5.50 3.11
CA ILE A 160 -7.34 4.93 2.07
C ILE A 160 -7.15 3.40 2.01
N SER A 161 -5.90 2.92 2.03
CA SER A 161 -5.56 1.50 2.08
C SER A 161 -6.22 0.79 3.27
N VAL A 162 -6.14 1.38 4.47
CA VAL A 162 -6.78 0.84 5.69
C VAL A 162 -8.31 0.80 5.54
N VAL A 163 -8.92 1.84 4.99
CA VAL A 163 -10.37 1.89 4.75
C VAL A 163 -10.81 0.82 3.75
N LEU A 164 -10.08 0.64 2.64
CA LEU A 164 -10.36 -0.43 1.67
C LEU A 164 -10.24 -1.82 2.31
N PHE A 165 -9.26 -2.01 3.19
CA PHE A 165 -9.08 -3.28 3.90
C PHE A 165 -10.23 -3.58 4.85
N PHE A 166 -10.72 -2.61 5.63
CA PHE A 166 -11.92 -2.79 6.44
C PHE A 166 -13.15 -3.12 5.60
N PHE A 167 -13.31 -2.46 4.44
CA PHE A 167 -14.41 -2.76 3.53
C PHE A 167 -14.31 -4.19 2.98
N GLY A 168 -13.10 -4.64 2.61
CA GLY A 168 -12.83 -6.03 2.22
C GLY A 168 -13.13 -7.03 3.35
N LEU A 169 -12.81 -6.70 4.61
CA LEU A 169 -13.14 -7.54 5.76
C LEU A 169 -14.66 -7.67 6.00
N ILE A 170 -15.41 -6.58 5.84
CA ILE A 170 -16.88 -6.59 6.01
C ILE A 170 -17.54 -7.45 4.93
N GLU A 171 -17.04 -7.42 3.69
CA GLU A 171 -17.54 -8.29 2.61
C GLU A 171 -17.09 -9.76 2.75
N PHE A 172 -16.02 -10.03 3.51
CA PHE A 172 -15.55 -11.39 3.79
C PHE A 172 -16.33 -12.08 4.91
N LEU A 173 -16.79 -11.32 5.92
CA LEU A 173 -17.48 -11.83 7.11
C LEU A 173 -18.94 -12.22 6.81
#